data_AF-A0A842UVP5-F1
#
_entry.id   AF-A0A842UVP5-F1
#
_cell.length_a   1.000
_cell.length_b   1.000
_cell.length_c   1.000
_cell.angle_alpha   90.00
_cell.angle_beta   90.00
_cell.angle_gamma   90.00
#
_symmetry.space_group_name_H-M   'P 1'
#
loop_
_entity.id
_entity.type
_entity.pdbx_description
1 polymer ?
#
loop_
_entity_poly.entity_id
_entity_poly.type
_entity_poly.pdbx_seq_one_letter_code
_entity_poly.pdbx_strand_id
1 'polypeptide(L)'
;MAFFDKAMKYVGLKEKVSSKITRPGKIANLKEKIGQLQADILELERQIRELKSTKKEAEDIINTLTDQFDKEKSGANRAKIRATILQTAAKVKKLGHKIAAREKNMAAKTEQAAELEQELAREKKMVPAYA
;
A
#
# COMPACT_ATOMS: atom_id res chain seq x y z
N MET A 1 45.25 -14.15 -35.65
CA MET A 1 44.39 -13.56 -34.59
C MET A 1 42.94 -13.27 -35.02
N ALA A 2 42.56 -13.28 -36.31
CA ALA A 2 41.22 -12.87 -36.77
C ALA A 2 40.03 -13.79 -36.40
N PHE A 3 40.26 -15.06 -36.05
CA PHE A 3 39.19 -16.01 -35.71
C PHE A 3 38.56 -15.76 -34.33
N PHE A 4 39.37 -15.35 -33.35
CA PHE A 4 38.93 -15.13 -31.97
C PHE A 4 38.01 -13.90 -31.87
N ASP A 5 38.35 -12.82 -32.58
CA ASP A 5 37.52 -11.61 -32.67
C ASP A 5 36.15 -11.89 -33.31
N LYS A 6 36.11 -12.71 -34.36
CA LYS A 6 34.87 -13.06 -35.05
C LYS A 6 33.96 -13.92 -34.16
N ALA A 7 34.53 -14.84 -33.37
CA ALA A 7 33.80 -15.66 -32.42
C ALA A 7 33.24 -14.83 -31.24
N MET A 8 34.04 -13.94 -30.65
CA MET A 8 33.59 -13.03 -29.58
C MET A 8 32.46 -12.10 -30.05
N LYS A 9 32.54 -11.62 -31.29
CA LYS A 9 31.48 -10.80 -31.91
C LYS A 9 30.17 -11.58 -32.08
N TYR A 10 30.25 -12.85 -32.48
CA TYR A 10 29.08 -13.73 -32.62
C TYR A 10 28.44 -14.11 -31.28
N VAL A 11 29.25 -14.38 -30.25
CA VAL A 11 28.76 -14.66 -28.89
C VAL A 11 28.06 -13.43 -28.31
N GLY A 12 28.66 -12.25 -28.43
CA GLY A 12 28.04 -10.99 -28.00
C GLY A 12 26.79 -10.61 -28.78
N LEU A 13 26.65 -11.06 -30.03
CA LEU A 13 25.42 -10.92 -30.84
C LEU A 13 24.31 -11.86 -30.34
N LYS A 14 24.62 -13.13 -30.05
CA LYS A 14 23.64 -14.09 -29.50
C LYS A 14 23.07 -13.65 -28.14
N GLU A 15 23.92 -13.19 -27.23
CA GLU A 15 23.47 -12.69 -25.91
C GLU A 15 22.61 -11.42 -26.03
N LYS A 16 22.98 -10.49 -26.93
CA LYS A 16 22.19 -9.28 -27.20
C LYS A 16 20.83 -9.59 -27.82
N VAL A 17 20.73 -10.60 -28.68
CA VAL A 17 19.46 -10.99 -29.30
C VAL A 17 18.57 -11.75 -28.32
N SER A 18 19.13 -12.70 -27.55
CA SER A 18 18.39 -13.45 -26.53
C SER A 18 17.83 -12.56 -25.41
N SER A 19 18.62 -11.59 -24.95
CA SER A 19 18.17 -10.58 -23.96
C SER A 19 17.17 -9.58 -24.55
N LYS A 20 17.25 -9.24 -25.85
CA LYS A 20 16.27 -8.35 -26.50
C LYS A 20 14.88 -9.00 -26.70
N ILE A 21 14.81 -10.30 -26.96
CA ILE A 21 13.53 -11.00 -27.20
C ILE A 21 12.76 -11.24 -25.89
N THR A 22 13.47 -11.39 -24.75
CA THR A 22 12.86 -11.62 -23.42
C THR A 22 12.42 -10.33 -22.70
N ARG A 23 12.98 -9.17 -23.06
CA ARG A 23 12.68 -7.88 -22.42
C ARG A 23 11.26 -7.33 -22.63
N PRO A 24 10.62 -7.43 -23.82
CA PRO A 24 9.25 -6.97 -24.01
C PRO A 24 8.25 -7.67 -23.08
N GLY A 25 8.41 -8.98 -22.87
CA GLY A 25 7.62 -9.75 -21.90
C GLY A 25 7.89 -9.31 -20.46
N LYS A 26 9.15 -9.02 -20.11
CA LYS A 26 9.50 -8.47 -18.79
C LYS A 26 8.86 -7.10 -18.54
N ILE A 27 8.88 -6.20 -19.52
CA ILE A 27 8.26 -4.86 -19.44
C ILE A 27 6.75 -4.96 -19.26
N ALA A 28 6.08 -5.86 -20.00
CA ALA A 28 4.64 -6.09 -19.86
C ALA A 28 4.29 -6.60 -18.45
N ASN A 29 5.03 -7.59 -17.94
CA ASN A 29 4.85 -8.14 -16.59
C ASN A 29 5.08 -7.09 -15.50
N LEU A 30 6.08 -6.21 -15.66
CA LEU A 30 6.33 -5.11 -14.71
C LEU A 30 5.17 -4.11 -14.68
N LYS A 31 4.64 -3.73 -15.85
CA LYS A 31 3.49 -2.83 -15.94
C LYS A 31 2.24 -3.42 -15.28
N GLU A 32 1.97 -4.69 -15.51
CA GLU A 32 0.83 -5.39 -14.90
C GLU A 32 0.95 -5.41 -13.38
N LYS A 33 2.13 -5.77 -12.84
CA LYS A 33 2.39 -5.76 -11.39
C LYS A 33 2.23 -4.36 -10.77
N ILE A 34 2.73 -3.32 -11.43
CA ILE A 34 2.56 -1.93 -10.97
C ILE A 34 1.08 -1.57 -10.94
N GLY A 35 0.33 -1.91 -11.99
CA GLY A 35 -1.12 -1.66 -12.05
C GLY A 35 -1.88 -2.37 -10.92
N GLN A 36 -1.54 -3.63 -10.63
CA GLN A 36 -2.10 -4.37 -9.49
C GLN A 36 -1.81 -3.68 -8.16
N LEU A 37 -0.56 -3.24 -7.93
CA LEU A 37 -0.19 -2.52 -6.71
C LEU A 37 -0.93 -1.19 -6.56
N GLN A 38 -1.11 -0.44 -7.66
CA GLN A 38 -1.88 0.80 -7.65
C GLN A 38 -3.34 0.56 -7.28
N ALA A 39 -3.97 -0.50 -7.81
CA ALA A 39 -5.32 -0.88 -7.44
C ALA A 39 -5.43 -1.27 -5.96
N ASP A 40 -4.47 -2.05 -5.45
CA ASP A 40 -4.41 -2.43 -4.03
C ASP A 40 -4.26 -1.20 -3.11
N ILE A 41 -3.45 -0.22 -3.51
CA ILE A 41 -3.24 1.03 -2.76
C ILE A 41 -4.56 1.82 -2.69
N LEU A 42 -5.28 1.98 -3.80
CA LEU A 42 -6.57 2.68 -3.83
C LEU A 42 -7.60 2.03 -2.90
N GLU A 43 -7.64 0.70 -2.88
CA GLU A 43 -8.54 -0.03 -1.99
C GLU A 43 -8.14 0.14 -0.52
N LEU A 44 -6.84 0.13 -0.21
CA LEU A 44 -6.35 0.42 1.14
C LEU A 44 -6.71 1.85 1.57
N GLU A 45 -6.58 2.85 0.69
CA GLU A 45 -6.98 4.23 0.97
C GLU A 45 -8.48 4.35 1.28
N ARG A 46 -9.33 3.64 0.52
CA ARG A 46 -10.77 3.59 0.77
C ARG A 46 -11.07 2.99 2.16
N GLN A 47 -10.47 1.84 2.47
CA GLN A 47 -10.65 1.19 3.76
C GLN A 47 -10.15 2.04 4.93
N ILE A 48 -9.02 2.73 4.78
CA ILE A 48 -8.49 3.63 5.81
C ILE A 48 -9.46 4.80 6.04
N ARG A 49 -10.01 5.41 4.98
CA ARG A 49 -11.00 6.49 5.10
C ARG A 49 -12.25 6.04 5.84
N GLU A 50 -12.79 4.88 5.51
CA GLU A 50 -13.96 4.31 6.18
C GLU A 50 -13.69 4.08 7.67
N LEU A 51 -12.55 3.47 8.01
CA LEU A 51 -12.16 3.25 9.39
C LEU A 51 -11.95 4.56 10.16
N LYS A 52 -11.40 5.59 9.52
CA LYS A 52 -11.23 6.92 10.12
C LYS A 52 -12.59 7.57 10.41
N SER A 53 -13.58 7.43 9.51
CA SER A 53 -14.95 7.90 9.76
C SER A 53 -15.57 7.19 10.95
N THR A 54 -15.55 5.85 10.97
CA THR A 54 -16.10 5.06 12.09
C THR A 54 -15.41 5.37 13.42
N LYS A 55 -14.09 5.60 13.40
CA LYS A 55 -13.35 6.00 14.60
C LYS A 55 -13.82 7.36 15.12
N LYS A 56 -14.01 8.33 14.23
CA LYS A 56 -14.49 9.68 14.58
C LYS A 56 -15.90 9.63 15.17
N GLU A 57 -16.82 8.89 14.55
CA GLU A 57 -18.18 8.71 15.09
C GLU A 57 -18.16 8.11 16.50
N ALA A 58 -17.28 7.13 16.75
CA ALA A 58 -17.12 6.55 18.07
C ALA A 58 -16.50 7.53 19.09
N GLU A 59 -15.61 8.43 18.67
CA GLU A 59 -15.08 9.52 19.50
C GLU A 59 -16.17 10.55 19.84
N ASP A 60 -17.03 10.91 18.89
CA ASP A 60 -18.17 11.82 19.11
C ASP A 60 -19.20 11.22 20.09
N ILE A 61 -19.43 9.91 20.01
CA ILE A 61 -20.26 9.18 20.99
C ILE A 61 -19.65 9.27 22.39
N ILE A 62 -18.32 9.11 22.52
CA ILE A 62 -17.64 9.22 23.82
C ILE A 62 -17.82 10.63 24.39
N ASN A 63 -17.64 11.67 23.59
CA ASN A 63 -17.83 13.05 24.03
C ASN A 63 -19.26 13.28 24.54
N THR A 64 -20.26 12.84 23.77
CA THR A 64 -21.67 12.96 24.14
C THR A 64 -21.98 12.22 25.45
N LEU A 65 -21.48 10.99 25.60
CA LEU A 65 -21.67 10.21 26.83
C LEU A 65 -20.94 10.83 28.03
N THR A 66 -19.79 11.48 27.80
CA THR A 66 -19.06 12.18 28.85
C THR A 66 -19.85 13.39 29.36
N ASP A 67 -20.44 14.18 28.47
CA ASP A 67 -21.33 15.28 28.85
C ASP A 67 -22.56 14.79 29.62
N GLN A 68 -23.14 13.64 29.23
CA GLN A 68 -24.23 13.01 29.96
C GLN A 68 -23.80 12.54 31.34
N PHE A 69 -22.60 11.97 31.45
CA PHE A 69 -22.03 11.48 32.71
C PHE A 69 -21.86 12.60 33.75
N ASP A 70 -21.50 13.81 33.31
CA ASP A 70 -21.30 14.98 34.18
C ASP A 70 -22.63 15.59 34.67
N LYS A 71 -23.68 15.49 33.85
CA LYS A 71 -25.02 15.98 34.20
C LYS A 71 -25.83 14.99 35.04
N GLU A 72 -25.51 13.69 34.95
CA GLU A 72 -26.24 12.63 35.65
C GLU A 72 -25.93 12.62 37.16
N LYS A 73 -27.00 12.61 37.96
CA LYS A 73 -26.91 12.60 39.44
C LYS A 73 -27.09 11.21 40.02
N SER A 74 -27.73 10.29 39.28
CA SER A 74 -27.93 8.91 39.69
C SER A 74 -26.64 8.10 39.58
N GLY A 75 -26.12 7.62 40.72
CA GLY A 75 -24.92 6.77 40.76
C GLY A 75 -25.03 5.52 39.89
N ALA A 76 -26.22 4.90 39.83
CA ALA A 76 -26.48 3.73 38.99
C ALA A 76 -26.41 4.06 37.49
N ASN A 77 -26.95 5.20 37.06
CA ASN A 77 -26.87 5.63 35.66
C ASN A 77 -25.46 6.06 35.28
N ARG A 78 -24.75 6.78 36.16
CA ARG A 78 -23.34 7.14 35.96
C ARG A 78 -22.48 5.90 35.75
N ALA A 79 -22.69 4.84 36.53
CA ALA A 79 -21.95 3.58 36.37
C ALA A 79 -22.20 2.94 34.98
N LYS A 80 -23.45 2.94 34.50
CA LYS A 80 -23.80 2.46 33.15
C LYS A 80 -23.14 3.29 32.06
N ILE A 81 -23.26 4.62 32.13
CA ILE A 81 -22.65 5.54 31.15
C ILE A 81 -21.13 5.35 31.10
N ARG A 82 -20.47 5.28 32.27
CA ARG A 82 -19.03 5.04 32.38
C ARG A 82 -18.63 3.70 31.73
N ALA A 83 -19.39 2.64 31.95
CA ALA A 83 -19.12 1.35 31.32
C ALA A 83 -19.21 1.44 29.80
N THR A 84 -20.21 2.14 29.26
CA THR A 84 -20.36 2.38 27.81
C THR A 84 -19.20 3.20 27.26
N ILE A 85 -18.79 4.28 27.94
CA ILE A 85 -17.62 5.09 27.54
C ILE A 85 -16.37 4.21 27.43
N LEU A 86 -16.09 3.38 28.44
CA LEU A 86 -14.92 2.50 28.45
C LEU A 86 -14.97 1.47 27.31
N GLN A 87 -16.14 0.88 27.04
CA GLN A 87 -16.31 -0.04 25.92
C GLN A 87 -16.08 0.65 24.58
N THR A 88 -16.63 1.86 24.38
CA THR A 88 -16.45 2.63 23.14
C THR A 88 -15.00 3.08 22.98
N ALA A 89 -14.33 3.53 24.05
CA ALA A 89 -12.92 3.89 24.03
C ALA A 89 -12.03 2.70 23.63
N ALA A 90 -12.34 1.50 24.12
CA ALA A 90 -11.63 0.29 23.70
C ALA A 90 -11.83 -0.01 22.20
N LYS A 91 -13.03 0.22 21.65
CA LYS A 91 -13.29 0.11 20.21
C LYS A 91 -12.49 1.14 19.41
N VAL A 92 -12.46 2.41 19.83
CA VAL A 92 -11.65 3.49 19.21
C VAL A 92 -10.17 3.10 19.16
N LYS A 93 -9.64 2.58 20.26
CA LYS A 93 -8.24 2.10 20.31
C LYS A 93 -8.00 0.97 19.31
N LYS A 94 -8.89 -0.03 19.24
CA LYS A 94 -8.81 -1.12 18.25
C LYS A 94 -8.86 -0.60 16.80
N LEU A 95 -9.73 0.37 16.52
CA LEU A 95 -9.80 1.01 15.20
C LEU A 95 -8.50 1.74 14.87
N GLY A 96 -7.92 2.47 15.83
CA GLY A 96 -6.60 3.10 15.68
C GLY A 96 -5.51 2.12 15.27
N HIS A 97 -5.42 0.96 15.93
CA HIS A 97 -4.47 -0.09 15.56
C HIS A 97 -4.73 -0.65 14.14
N LYS A 98 -6.01 -0.86 13.76
CA LYS A 98 -6.38 -1.33 12.41
C LYS A 98 -6.02 -0.32 11.32
N ILE A 99 -6.16 0.97 11.58
CA ILE A 99 -5.78 2.06 10.67
C ILE A 99 -4.27 2.05 10.49
N ALA A 100 -3.51 2.08 11.59
CA ALA A 100 -2.05 2.09 11.54
C ALA A 100 -1.46 0.88 10.79
N ALA A 101 -2.04 -0.31 10.99
CA ALA A 101 -1.64 -1.51 10.25
C ALA A 101 -1.88 -1.39 8.74
N ARG A 102 -3.01 -0.80 8.33
CA ARG A 102 -3.32 -0.56 6.91
C ARG A 102 -2.43 0.52 6.30
N GLU A 103 -2.18 1.61 7.02
CA GLU A 103 -1.27 2.67 6.58
C GLU A 103 0.15 2.11 6.34
N LYS A 104 0.62 1.24 7.24
CA LYS A 104 1.90 0.53 7.05
C LYS A 104 1.90 -0.37 5.80
N ASN A 105 0.82 -1.12 5.58
CA ASN A 105 0.69 -1.99 4.40
C ASN A 105 0.66 -1.17 3.09
N MET A 106 -0.09 -0.06 3.11
CA MET A 106 -0.18 0.86 1.98
C MET A 106 1.20 1.45 1.65
N ALA A 107 1.93 1.93 2.67
CA ALA A 107 3.29 2.44 2.49
C ALA A 107 4.24 1.39 1.88
N ALA A 108 4.20 0.15 2.36
CA ALA A 108 5.01 -0.93 1.80
C ALA A 108 4.67 -1.23 0.34
N LYS A 109 3.39 -1.20 -0.04
CA LYS A 109 2.96 -1.37 -1.44
C LYS A 109 3.36 -0.19 -2.32
N THR A 110 3.30 1.03 -1.80
CA THR A 110 3.76 2.23 -2.52
C THR A 110 5.26 2.16 -2.78
N GLU A 111 6.05 1.74 -1.79
CA GLU A 111 7.49 1.53 -1.93
C GLU A 111 7.79 0.44 -2.98
N GLN A 112 7.09 -0.70 -2.90
CA GLN A 112 7.22 -1.78 -3.89
C GLN A 112 6.86 -1.30 -5.31
N ALA A 113 5.81 -0.48 -5.47
CA ALA A 113 5.43 0.06 -6.76
C ALA A 113 6.52 0.99 -7.31
N ALA A 114 7.10 1.84 -6.47
CA ALA A 114 8.20 2.73 -6.85
C ALA A 114 9.47 1.96 -7.28
N GLU A 115 9.81 0.87 -6.59
CA GLU A 115 10.92 -0.01 -6.99
C GLU A 115 10.69 -0.64 -8.37
N LEU A 116 9.48 -1.16 -8.62
CA LEU A 116 9.11 -1.72 -9.92
C LEU A 116 9.09 -0.66 -11.03
N GLU A 117 8.67 0.57 -10.73
CA GLU A 117 8.74 1.69 -11.67
C GLU A 117 10.18 2.05 -12.02
N GLN A 118 11.09 2.04 -11.05
CA GLN A 118 12.52 2.20 -11.31
C GLN A 118 13.10 1.06 -12.15
N GLU A 119 12.72 -0.19 -11.88
CA GLU A 119 13.13 -1.34 -12.69
C GLU A 119 12.60 -1.22 -14.12
N LEU A 120 11.33 -0.87 -14.29
CA LEU A 120 10.70 -0.63 -15.59
C LEU A 120 11.43 0.47 -16.36
N ALA A 121 11.85 1.55 -15.69
CA ALA A 121 12.62 2.62 -16.30
C ALA A 121 14.03 2.15 -16.74
N ARG A 122 14.70 1.30 -15.96
CA ARG A 122 15.99 0.69 -16.33
C ARG A 122 15.85 -0.20 -17.55
N GLU A 123 14.83 -1.07 -17.57
CA GLU A 123 14.57 -1.96 -18.71
C GLU A 123 14.28 -1.16 -19.99
N LYS A 124 13.46 -0.10 -19.91
CA LYS A 124 13.20 0.79 -21.06
C LYS A 124 14.46 1.47 -21.59
N LYS A 125 15.35 1.95 -20.72
CA LYS A 125 16.63 2.60 -21.12
C LYS A 125 17.59 1.64 -21.80
N MET A 126 17.52 0.34 -21.49
CA MET A 126 18.39 -0.68 -22.10
C MET A 126 17.84 -1.24 -23.43
N VAL A 127 16.63 -0.87 -23.86
CA VAL A 127 16.14 -1.17 -25.21
C VAL A 127 16.72 -0.11 -26.15
N PRO A 128 17.74 -0.43 -26.99
CA PRO A 128 18.17 0.52 -28.01
C PRO A 128 17.00 0.78 -28.94
N ALA A 129 16.68 2.06 -29.17
CA ALA A 129 15.74 2.51 -30.17
C ALA A 129 16.18 1.95 -31.54
N TYR A 130 15.57 0.86 -31.97
CA TYR A 130 15.44 0.53 -33.38
C TYR A 130 14.01 0.92 -33.74
N ALA A 131 13.85 2.21 -34.02
CA ALA A 131 12.78 2.74 -34.86
C ALA A 131 13.31 2.78 -36.29
#